data_AF-A0A418KLU4-F1
#
_entry.id   AF-A0A418KLU4-F1
#
_cell.length_a   1.000
_cell.length_b   1.000
_cell.length_c   1.000
_cell.angle_alpha   90.00
_cell.angle_beta   90.00
_cell.angle_gamma   90.00
#
_symmetry.space_group_name_H-M   'P 1'
#
loop_
_entity.id
_entity.type
_entity.pdbx_description
1 polymer ?
#
loop_
_entity_poly.entity_id
_entity_poly.type
_entity_poly.pdbx_seq_one_letter_code
_entity_poly.pdbx_strand_id
1 'polypeptide(L)'
;GGGDGGDGTDGAAGQPPSDPGGTDDPPPADPVAQPIDACTLGAEAVAGVLGANPVPEDVSDPAGFGPSCAWTGATGHELIVDVSTFDDWVGAADLPGGGAEAVTGLGTEAWASLGAPSNLQVAWRRDDVSVTLAASLDSGGAELVDVARIIDAALLAAGY
;
A
#
# COMPACT_ATOMS: atom_id res chain seq x y z
N GLY A 1 -78.43 -54.72 16.03
CA GLY A 1 -78.34 -53.24 15.91
C GLY A 1 -77.14 -52.80 16.72
N GLY A 2 -76.31 -51.85 16.32
CA GLY A 2 -76.46 -50.78 15.33
C GLY A 2 -76.14 -49.44 16.02
N GLY A 3 -75.34 -48.59 15.37
CA GLY A 3 -75.06 -47.17 15.69
C GLY A 3 -73.71 -46.94 16.38
N ASP A 4 -72.69 -46.36 15.76
CA ASP A 4 -72.47 -44.99 15.19
C ASP A 4 -72.07 -43.92 16.21
N GLY A 5 -70.99 -43.20 15.86
CA GLY A 5 -70.81 -41.77 16.16
C GLY A 5 -69.74 -41.40 17.20
N GLY A 6 -68.65 -40.77 16.74
CA GLY A 6 -67.68 -40.09 17.61
C GLY A 6 -66.50 -39.51 16.85
N ASP A 7 -66.73 -38.36 16.21
CA ASP A 7 -65.71 -37.52 15.55
C ASP A 7 -64.59 -37.11 16.52
N GLY A 8 -63.34 -37.22 16.05
CA GLY A 8 -62.16 -36.64 16.68
C GLY A 8 -61.13 -36.35 15.59
N THR A 9 -61.13 -35.12 15.08
CA THR A 9 -60.19 -34.63 14.07
C THR A 9 -58.84 -34.33 14.73
N ASP A 10 -57.83 -35.13 14.41
CA ASP A 10 -56.45 -34.91 14.84
C ASP A 10 -55.81 -33.72 14.12
N GLY A 11 -55.35 -32.78 14.94
CA GLY A 11 -54.19 -31.91 14.76
C GLY A 11 -53.71 -31.54 13.35
N ALA A 12 -53.97 -30.28 12.98
CA ALA A 12 -53.03 -29.36 12.34
C ALA A 12 -52.02 -29.97 11.34
N ALA A 13 -52.48 -30.14 10.09
CA ALA A 13 -51.58 -30.19 8.94
C ALA A 13 -51.22 -28.76 8.52
N GLY A 14 -49.92 -28.45 8.41
CA GLY A 14 -49.42 -27.32 7.63
C GLY A 14 -48.43 -26.41 8.32
N GLN A 15 -47.20 -26.89 8.55
CA GLN A 15 -46.04 -26.00 8.58
C GLN A 15 -44.99 -26.58 7.60
N PRO A 16 -44.61 -25.87 6.53
CA PRO A 16 -43.58 -26.35 5.62
C PRO A 16 -42.24 -26.43 6.36
N PRO A 17 -41.32 -27.32 5.92
CA PRO A 17 -39.99 -27.39 6.51
C PRO A 17 -39.30 -26.02 6.38
N SER A 18 -38.71 -25.54 7.48
CA SER A 18 -37.86 -24.35 7.49
C SER A 18 -36.72 -24.56 6.49
N ASP A 19 -36.58 -23.64 5.55
CA ASP A 19 -35.50 -23.60 4.57
C ASP A 19 -34.14 -23.54 5.29
N PRO A 20 -33.17 -24.43 5.02
CA PRO A 20 -31.82 -24.32 5.56
C PRO A 20 -30.95 -23.31 4.80
N GLY A 21 -31.54 -22.44 3.98
CA GLY A 21 -30.85 -21.37 3.27
C GLY A 21 -30.50 -20.17 4.14
N GLY A 22 -29.68 -20.38 5.18
CA GLY A 22 -28.84 -19.30 5.66
C GLY A 22 -27.83 -19.00 4.56
N THR A 23 -28.08 -17.98 3.75
CA THR A 23 -27.03 -17.39 2.93
C THR A 23 -26.09 -16.68 3.90
N ASP A 24 -25.16 -17.43 4.48
CA ASP A 24 -23.89 -16.85 4.85
C ASP A 24 -23.36 -16.22 3.56
N ASP A 25 -23.51 -14.91 3.45
CA ASP A 25 -22.87 -14.16 2.37
C ASP A 25 -21.40 -14.59 2.38
N PRO A 26 -20.84 -15.01 1.24
CA PRO A 26 -19.43 -15.33 1.19
C PRO A 26 -18.66 -14.14 1.78
N PRO A 27 -17.62 -14.39 2.59
CA PRO A 27 -16.86 -13.30 3.18
C PRO A 27 -16.47 -12.32 2.06
N PRO A 28 -16.52 -11.00 2.32
CA PRO A 28 -16.13 -10.02 1.33
C PRO A 28 -14.76 -10.43 0.78
N ALA A 29 -14.66 -10.53 -0.55
CA ALA A 29 -13.40 -10.81 -1.19
C ALA A 29 -12.36 -9.79 -0.71
N ASP A 30 -11.12 -10.23 -0.55
CA ASP A 30 -10.02 -9.32 -0.21
C ASP A 30 -10.05 -8.12 -1.17
N PRO A 31 -9.85 -6.89 -0.67
CA PRO A 31 -9.86 -5.71 -1.52
C PRO A 31 -8.84 -5.90 -2.65
N VAL A 32 -9.29 -5.70 -3.88
CA VAL A 32 -8.39 -5.75 -5.04
C VAL A 32 -7.55 -4.48 -5.02
N ALA A 33 -6.22 -4.66 -4.98
CA ALA A 33 -5.27 -3.55 -5.02
C ALA A 33 -5.53 -2.64 -6.23
N GLN A 34 -5.56 -1.34 -6.01
CA GLN A 34 -5.84 -0.33 -7.04
C GLN A 34 -4.59 -0.05 -7.88
N PRO A 35 -4.69 0.27 -9.18
CA PRO A 35 -3.52 0.69 -9.96
C PRO A 35 -2.73 1.81 -9.27
N ILE A 36 -1.41 1.65 -9.20
CA ILE A 36 -0.52 2.60 -8.52
C ILE A 36 -0.26 3.81 -9.43
N ASP A 37 -0.54 5.00 -8.92
CA ASP A 37 -0.13 6.29 -9.51
C ASP A 37 0.92 6.93 -8.60
N ALA A 38 2.20 6.68 -8.92
CA ALA A 38 3.34 7.15 -8.14
C ALA A 38 3.35 8.67 -7.96
N CYS A 39 2.85 9.44 -8.93
CA CYS A 39 2.84 10.90 -8.86
C CYS A 39 1.82 11.47 -7.86
N THR A 40 0.89 10.65 -7.38
CA THR A 40 -0.07 11.04 -6.34
C THR A 40 0.36 10.59 -4.95
N LEU A 41 1.26 9.61 -4.86
CA LEU A 41 1.72 9.07 -3.59
C LEU A 41 2.52 10.10 -2.81
N GLY A 42 1.99 10.54 -1.67
CA GLY A 42 2.67 11.47 -0.78
C GLY A 42 2.99 12.83 -1.40
N ALA A 43 2.31 13.23 -2.47
CA ALA A 43 2.62 14.47 -3.22
C ALA A 43 2.67 15.73 -2.33
N GLU A 44 1.78 15.83 -1.33
CA GLU A 44 1.81 16.93 -0.35
C GLU A 44 3.05 16.91 0.54
N ALA A 45 3.49 15.71 0.96
CA ALA A 45 4.68 15.54 1.78
C ALA A 45 5.95 15.85 0.97
N VAL A 46 6.01 15.40 -0.28
CA VAL A 46 7.09 15.72 -1.23
C VAL A 46 7.16 17.24 -1.47
N ALA A 47 6.02 17.90 -1.66
CA ALA A 47 5.97 19.36 -1.77
C ALA A 47 6.45 20.06 -0.49
N GLY A 48 6.15 19.50 0.69
CA GLY A 48 6.68 19.98 1.97
C GLY A 48 8.21 19.97 2.03
N VAL A 49 8.85 18.98 1.41
CA VAL A 49 10.32 18.86 1.34
C VAL A 49 10.93 19.77 0.27
N LEU A 50 10.36 19.76 -0.95
CA LEU A 50 10.93 20.47 -2.11
C LEU A 50 10.55 21.95 -2.19
N GLY A 51 9.59 22.41 -1.39
CA GLY A 51 9.12 23.79 -1.37
C GLY A 51 7.98 24.05 -2.37
N ALA A 52 7.82 25.31 -2.79
CA ALA A 52 6.60 25.74 -3.48
C ALA A 52 6.38 25.03 -4.83
N ASN A 53 5.39 24.14 -4.85
CA ASN A 53 4.78 23.47 -6.02
C ASN A 53 5.80 22.79 -6.96
N PRO A 54 6.56 21.79 -6.50
CA PRO A 54 7.29 20.95 -7.43
C PRO A 54 6.31 20.32 -8.42
N VAL A 55 6.70 20.27 -9.69
CA VAL A 55 5.87 19.66 -10.74
C VAL A 55 6.20 18.16 -10.78
N PRO A 56 5.20 17.27 -10.59
CA PRO A 56 5.42 15.84 -10.80
C PRO A 56 5.68 15.56 -12.28
N GLU A 57 6.65 14.71 -12.53
CA GLU A 57 6.94 14.13 -13.84
C GLU A 57 6.81 12.61 -13.73
N ASP A 58 5.85 12.05 -14.47
CA ASP A 58 5.74 10.60 -14.62
C ASP A 58 6.94 10.09 -15.42
N VAL A 59 7.78 9.30 -14.76
CA VAL A 59 9.00 8.71 -15.33
C VAL A 59 8.90 7.18 -15.41
N SER A 60 7.67 6.66 -15.32
CA SER A 60 7.38 5.23 -15.38
C SER A 60 7.95 4.60 -16.65
N ASP A 61 8.68 3.50 -16.49
CA ASP A 61 9.17 2.70 -17.61
C ASP A 61 8.30 1.43 -17.74
N PRO A 62 7.47 1.31 -18.81
CA PRO A 62 6.66 0.12 -19.03
C PRO A 62 7.49 -1.15 -19.31
N ALA A 63 8.79 -1.00 -19.61
CA ALA A 63 9.74 -2.11 -19.74
C ALA A 63 10.64 -2.30 -18.50
N GLY A 64 10.51 -1.44 -17.47
CA GLY A 64 11.39 -1.33 -16.31
C GLY A 64 10.71 -1.52 -14.94
N PHE A 65 11.13 -0.71 -13.96
CA PHE A 65 10.90 -0.82 -12.49
C PHE A 65 9.48 -0.54 -11.98
N GLY A 66 8.45 -0.58 -12.84
CA GLY A 66 7.07 -0.27 -12.45
C GLY A 66 6.77 1.23 -12.41
N PRO A 67 5.65 1.64 -11.76
CA PRO A 67 5.25 3.04 -11.66
C PRO A 67 6.29 3.91 -10.94
N SER A 68 6.65 5.04 -11.52
CA SER A 68 7.60 5.98 -10.92
C SER A 68 7.30 7.43 -11.23
N CYS A 69 7.68 8.30 -10.31
CA CYS A 69 7.49 9.74 -10.45
C CYS A 69 8.67 10.51 -9.87
N ALA A 70 9.06 11.57 -10.58
CA ALA A 70 10.09 12.50 -10.17
C ALA A 70 9.49 13.88 -9.87
N TRP A 71 10.10 14.59 -8.93
CA TRP A 71 9.79 15.97 -8.60
C TRP A 71 11.08 16.77 -8.50
N THR A 72 11.09 17.95 -9.11
CA THR A 72 12.18 18.92 -8.97
C THR A 72 11.67 20.19 -8.32
N GLY A 73 12.29 20.56 -7.19
CA GLY A 73 12.04 21.80 -6.48
C GLY A 73 12.75 23.00 -7.11
N ALA A 74 12.30 24.21 -6.80
CA ALA A 74 12.87 25.46 -7.34
C ALA A 74 14.34 25.70 -6.94
N THR A 75 14.82 25.01 -5.91
CA THR A 75 16.20 25.04 -5.41
C THR A 75 17.13 24.06 -6.13
N GLY A 76 16.62 23.27 -7.09
CA GLY A 76 17.36 22.16 -7.70
C GLY A 76 17.40 20.90 -6.83
N HIS A 77 16.60 20.85 -5.76
CA HIS A 77 16.35 19.63 -5.02
C HIS A 77 15.51 18.67 -5.84
N GLU A 78 15.79 17.39 -5.73
CA GLU A 78 15.14 16.35 -6.51
C GLU A 78 14.68 15.23 -5.59
N LEU A 79 13.54 14.64 -5.90
CA LEU A 79 13.02 13.46 -5.22
C LEU A 79 12.34 12.56 -6.25
N ILE A 80 12.59 11.26 -6.15
CA ILE A 80 12.03 10.24 -7.04
C ILE A 80 11.42 9.14 -6.17
N VAL A 81 10.21 8.73 -6.52
CA VAL A 81 9.55 7.55 -5.97
C VAL A 81 9.46 6.51 -7.08
N ASP A 82 9.97 5.32 -6.82
CA ASP A 82 9.88 4.16 -7.69
C ASP A 82 9.14 3.04 -6.95
N VAL A 83 8.10 2.47 -7.57
CA VAL A 83 7.33 1.36 -7.02
C VAL A 83 7.46 0.15 -7.95
N SER A 84 8.18 -0.86 -7.50
CA SER A 84 8.28 -2.14 -8.19
C SER A 84 7.13 -3.05 -7.75
N THR A 85 6.36 -3.55 -8.71
CA THR A 85 5.33 -4.58 -8.48
C THR A 85 5.90 -6.00 -8.45
N PHE A 86 7.22 -6.10 -8.34
CA PHE A 86 7.94 -7.35 -8.14
C PHE A 86 8.62 -7.29 -6.78
N ASP A 87 8.72 -8.43 -6.08
CA ASP A 87 9.55 -8.55 -4.88
C ASP A 87 11.03 -8.68 -5.28
N ASP A 88 11.60 -7.54 -5.70
CA ASP A 88 13.02 -7.34 -5.99
C ASP A 88 13.79 -6.74 -4.80
N TRP A 89 13.24 -6.91 -3.59
CA TRP A 89 13.75 -6.33 -2.37
C TRP A 89 15.23 -6.67 -2.11
N VAL A 90 16.00 -5.64 -1.77
CA VAL A 90 17.38 -5.76 -1.31
C VAL A 90 17.47 -5.29 0.14
N GLY A 91 17.84 -6.19 1.04
CA GLY A 91 17.99 -5.87 2.47
C GLY A 91 19.22 -5.00 2.74
N ALA A 92 19.21 -4.29 3.88
CA ALA A 92 20.28 -3.35 4.26
C ALA A 92 21.68 -3.99 4.30
N ALA A 93 21.76 -5.28 4.68
CA ALA A 93 23.02 -6.02 4.80
C ALA A 93 23.66 -6.33 3.44
N ASP A 94 22.85 -6.35 2.37
CA ASP A 94 23.28 -6.70 1.02
C ASP A 94 23.63 -5.46 0.17
N LEU A 95 23.46 -4.26 0.74
CA LEU A 95 23.82 -3.01 0.06
C LEU A 95 25.33 -2.82 -0.02
N PRO A 96 25.89 -2.65 -1.24
CA PRO A 96 27.30 -2.35 -1.40
C PRO A 96 27.63 -0.97 -0.83
N GLY A 97 28.71 -0.89 -0.06
CA GLY A 97 29.20 0.36 0.53
C GLY A 97 28.78 0.60 1.98
N GLY A 98 27.78 -0.13 2.49
CA GLY A 98 27.28 0.03 3.86
C GLY A 98 26.65 1.41 4.11
N GLY A 99 26.33 1.72 5.36
CA GLY A 99 25.76 3.02 5.76
C GLY A 99 24.23 3.11 5.71
N ALA A 100 23.55 2.04 5.29
CA ALA A 100 22.11 1.90 5.46
C ALA A 100 21.77 1.43 6.87
N GLU A 101 20.77 2.07 7.47
CA GLU A 101 20.24 1.73 8.79
C GLU A 101 18.81 1.19 8.66
N ALA A 102 18.48 0.18 9.45
CA ALA A 102 17.13 -0.37 9.48
C ALA A 102 16.12 0.68 9.97
N VAL A 103 15.01 0.83 9.24
CA VAL A 103 13.92 1.74 9.62
C VAL A 103 12.79 0.92 10.22
N THR A 104 12.40 1.26 11.45
CA THR A 104 11.28 0.59 12.13
C THR A 104 9.95 1.28 11.80
N GLY A 105 8.89 0.49 11.69
CA GLY A 105 7.52 0.99 11.47
C GLY A 105 7.27 1.54 10.06
N LEU A 106 8.02 1.07 9.06
CA LEU A 106 7.82 1.36 7.64
C LEU A 106 7.82 0.03 6.89
N GLY A 107 6.75 -0.26 6.14
CA GLY A 107 6.59 -1.55 5.46
C GLY A 107 6.73 -2.77 6.38
N THR A 108 7.03 -3.92 5.77
CA THR A 108 7.42 -5.15 6.51
C THR A 108 8.91 -5.18 6.80
N GLU A 109 9.72 -4.60 5.91
CA GLU A 109 11.16 -4.42 6.06
C GLU A 109 11.55 -3.12 5.36
N ALA A 110 12.45 -2.34 5.98
CA ALA A 110 12.86 -1.05 5.46
C ALA A 110 14.27 -0.66 5.91
N TRP A 111 14.92 0.17 5.11
CA TRP A 111 16.19 0.79 5.45
C TRP A 111 16.30 2.20 4.87
N ALA A 112 17.22 2.97 5.43
CA ALA A 112 17.55 4.31 4.94
C ALA A 112 19.06 4.52 4.90
N SER A 113 19.55 5.13 3.83
CA SER A 113 20.91 5.63 3.68
C SER A 113 20.84 7.15 3.63
N LEU A 114 21.19 7.79 4.74
CA LEU A 114 21.00 9.23 4.96
C LEU A 114 22.31 9.92 5.35
N GLY A 115 22.31 11.26 5.41
CA GLY A 115 23.44 12.06 5.89
C GLY A 115 24.38 12.59 4.80
N ALA A 116 24.31 12.06 3.58
CA ALA A 116 25.01 12.61 2.41
C ALA A 116 24.01 13.34 1.49
N PRO A 117 24.13 14.67 1.32
CA PRO A 117 23.16 15.52 0.59
C PRO A 117 22.71 14.99 -0.79
N SER A 118 23.60 14.35 -1.53
CA SER A 118 23.39 14.04 -2.95
C SER A 118 23.10 12.57 -3.28
N ASN A 119 22.76 11.72 -2.31
CA ASN A 119 22.41 10.30 -2.52
C ASN A 119 21.55 9.77 -1.36
N LEU A 120 20.54 10.53 -0.95
CA LEU A 120 19.67 10.13 0.15
C LEU A 120 18.70 9.07 -0.37
N GLN A 121 18.54 7.98 0.37
CA GLN A 121 17.64 6.89 -0.03
C GLN A 121 16.90 6.32 1.17
N VAL A 122 15.62 6.02 0.97
CA VAL A 122 14.81 5.17 1.84
C VAL A 122 14.20 4.11 0.96
N ALA A 123 14.33 2.84 1.32
CA ALA A 123 13.66 1.76 0.62
C ALA A 123 12.91 0.88 1.62
N TRP A 124 11.77 0.35 1.18
CA TRP A 124 10.97 -0.58 1.97
C TRP A 124 10.21 -1.53 1.07
N ARG A 125 9.82 -2.67 1.64
CA ARG A 125 8.87 -3.58 1.00
C ARG A 125 7.56 -3.64 1.77
N ARG A 126 6.47 -3.79 1.03
CA ARG A 126 5.10 -3.90 1.52
C ARG A 126 4.40 -4.94 0.67
N ASP A 127 3.93 -6.00 1.31
CA ASP A 127 3.29 -7.15 0.65
C ASP A 127 4.06 -7.65 -0.58
N ASP A 128 3.55 -7.42 -1.79
CA ASP A 128 4.15 -7.83 -3.07
C ASP A 128 4.84 -6.69 -3.83
N VAL A 129 5.00 -5.52 -3.21
CA VAL A 129 5.68 -4.36 -3.79
C VAL A 129 6.95 -3.97 -3.02
N SER A 130 7.95 -3.52 -3.77
CA SER A 130 9.12 -2.82 -3.24
C SER A 130 9.04 -1.35 -3.63
N VAL A 131 9.42 -0.46 -2.72
CA VAL A 131 9.40 0.98 -2.96
C VAL A 131 10.76 1.56 -2.64
N THR A 132 11.24 2.43 -3.52
CA THR A 132 12.41 3.26 -3.28
C THR A 132 12.03 4.73 -3.36
N LEU A 133 12.53 5.49 -2.38
CA LEU A 133 12.47 6.94 -2.33
C LEU A 133 13.91 7.46 -2.37
N ALA A 134 14.30 8.07 -3.48
CA ALA A 134 15.62 8.69 -3.65
C ALA A 134 15.49 10.21 -3.63
N ALA A 135 16.47 10.91 -3.06
CA ALA A 135 16.48 12.35 -3.06
C ALA A 135 17.89 12.96 -3.08
N SER A 136 17.94 14.18 -3.60
CA SER A 136 19.08 15.10 -3.51
C SER A 136 18.60 16.38 -2.83
N LEU A 137 19.04 16.59 -1.58
CA LEU A 137 18.61 17.68 -0.71
C LEU A 137 19.83 18.35 -0.08
N ASP A 138 19.72 19.63 0.29
CA ASP A 138 20.78 20.27 1.10
C ASP A 138 20.85 19.71 2.54
N SER A 139 19.77 19.08 2.99
CA SER A 139 19.65 18.44 4.30
C SER A 139 20.29 17.05 4.31
N GLY A 140 20.46 16.48 5.51
CA GLY A 140 20.83 15.08 5.66
C GLY A 140 19.70 14.08 5.40
N GLY A 141 18.51 14.52 4.98
CA GLY A 141 17.39 13.67 4.60
C GLY A 141 16.58 13.04 5.73
N ALA A 142 16.64 13.56 6.96
CA ALA A 142 15.89 13.00 8.10
C ALA A 142 14.37 12.98 7.86
N GLU A 143 13.87 13.97 7.13
CA GLU A 143 12.48 14.13 6.70
C GLU A 143 12.00 13.04 5.73
N LEU A 144 12.91 12.38 4.99
CA LEU A 144 12.54 11.39 3.98
C LEU A 144 11.88 10.16 4.58
N VAL A 145 12.22 9.80 5.82
CA VAL A 145 11.56 8.67 6.50
C VAL A 145 10.09 8.99 6.77
N ASP A 146 9.75 10.24 7.07
CA ASP A 146 8.37 10.65 7.28
C ASP A 146 7.60 10.72 5.96
N VAL A 147 8.23 11.19 4.88
CA VAL A 147 7.67 11.11 3.52
C VAL A 147 7.39 9.66 3.13
N ALA A 148 8.36 8.76 3.35
CA ALA A 148 8.20 7.33 3.08
C ALA A 148 7.04 6.72 3.86
N ARG A 149 6.85 7.06 5.14
CA ARG A 149 5.68 6.61 5.92
C ARG A 149 4.35 7.10 5.35
N ILE A 150 4.31 8.31 4.81
CA ILE A 150 3.09 8.86 4.20
C ILE A 150 2.78 8.12 2.89
N ILE A 151 3.79 7.86 2.07
CA ILE A 151 3.66 7.04 0.84
C ILE A 151 3.18 5.63 1.19
N ASP A 152 3.80 5.00 2.19
CA ASP A 152 3.46 3.67 2.69
C ASP A 152 2.01 3.58 3.19
N ALA A 153 1.54 4.60 3.90
CA ALA A 153 0.14 4.70 4.32
C ALA A 153 -0.83 4.86 3.14
N ALA A 154 -0.43 5.59 2.09
CA ALA A 154 -1.23 5.74 0.87
C ALA A 154 -1.32 4.42 0.09
N LEU A 155 -0.22 3.67 0.00
CA LEU A 155 -0.20 2.32 -0.58
C LEU A 155 -1.12 1.37 0.20
N LEU A 156 -1.03 1.38 1.53
CA LEU A 156 -1.91 0.59 2.39
C LEU A 156 -3.39 0.94 2.19
N ALA A 157 -3.72 2.22 2.06
CA ALA A 157 -5.08 2.66 1.78
C ALA A 157 -5.58 2.24 0.38
N ALA A 158 -4.67 2.01 -0.57
CA ALA A 158 -4.97 1.52 -1.91
C ALA A 158 -5.05 -0.02 -2.01
N GLY A 159 -4.78 -0.73 -0.92
CA GLY A 159 -4.88 -2.20 -0.82
C GLY A 159 -3.57 -2.96 -1.04
N TYR A 160 -2.43 -2.31 -0.79
CA TYR A 160 -1.09 -2.91 -0.81
C TYR A 160 -0.52 -3.10 0.59
#